data_AF-A0A368VTG7-F1
#
_entry.id   AF-A0A368VTG7-F1
#
_cell.length_a   1.000
_cell.length_b   1.000
_cell.length_c   1.000
_cell.angle_alpha   90.00
_cell.angle_beta   90.00
_cell.angle_gamma   90.00
#
_symmetry.space_group_name_H-M   'P 1'
#
loop_
_entity.id
_entity.type
_entity.pdbx_description
1 polymer ?
#
loop_
_entity_poly.entity_id
_entity_poly.type
_entity_poly.pdbx_seq_one_letter_code
_entity_poly.pdbx_strand_id
1 'polypeptide(L)'
;MNTESRADREAAEAEWLYEHRNDPDLEGEEEEVTVAKPLAVTTSLRMTKEESAAIQQAAQQANMSQSEWIRKVCMTMAERPSVAREVAVVGPQLRRLNDLLREAREVEGNLEQEVQTLLKAAQD
;
A
#
# COMPACT_ATOMS: atom_id res chain seq x y z
N MET A 1 46.36 -19.48 -48.75
CA MET A 1 45.13 -19.41 -47.93
C MET A 1 45.36 -18.31 -46.91
N ASN A 2 44.74 -17.14 -47.08
CA ASN A 2 44.85 -16.04 -46.12
C ASN A 2 43.97 -16.36 -44.91
N THR A 3 44.59 -16.51 -43.74
CA THR A 3 43.92 -16.60 -42.44
C THR A 3 43.97 -15.22 -41.81
N GLU A 4 43.11 -14.30 -42.24
CA GLU A 4 42.90 -13.08 -41.46
C GLU A 4 42.30 -13.47 -40.11
N SER A 5 42.92 -13.01 -39.03
CA SER A 5 42.46 -13.26 -37.68
C SER A 5 41.11 -12.57 -37.48
N ARG A 6 40.26 -13.13 -36.63
CA ARG A 6 39.01 -12.48 -36.20
C ARG A 6 39.27 -11.06 -35.66
N ALA A 7 40.39 -10.88 -34.98
CA ALA A 7 40.83 -9.58 -34.47
C ALA A 7 41.16 -8.58 -35.60
N ASP A 8 41.76 -9.06 -36.69
CA ASP A 8 42.10 -8.21 -37.84
C ASP A 8 40.81 -7.76 -38.56
N ARG A 9 39.82 -8.65 -38.65
CA ARG A 9 38.52 -8.32 -39.22
C ARG A 9 37.74 -7.32 -38.36
N GLU A 10 37.73 -7.51 -37.04
CA GLU A 10 37.09 -6.58 -36.10
C GLU A 10 37.79 -5.20 -36.10
N ALA A 11 39.12 -5.18 -36.24
CA ALA A 11 39.88 -3.93 -36.39
C ALA A 11 39.55 -3.21 -37.70
N ALA A 12 39.46 -3.94 -38.82
CA ALA A 12 39.09 -3.38 -40.12
C ALA A 12 37.65 -2.84 -40.14
N GLU A 13 36.70 -3.53 -39.48
CA GLU A 13 35.33 -3.06 -39.32
C GLU A 13 35.27 -1.78 -38.47
N ALA A 14 36.02 -1.71 -37.37
CA ALA A 14 36.08 -0.53 -36.53
C ALA A 14 36.69 0.67 -37.28
N GLU A 15 37.77 0.47 -38.03
CA GLU A 15 38.43 1.51 -38.83
C GLU A 15 37.48 2.05 -39.92
N TRP A 16 36.78 1.16 -40.61
CA TRP A 16 35.77 1.54 -41.61
C TRP A 16 34.63 2.37 -40.99
N LEU A 17 34.11 1.97 -39.83
CA LEU A 17 33.06 2.70 -39.11
C LEU A 17 33.51 4.09 -38.63
N TYR A 18 34.78 4.24 -38.25
CA TYR A 18 35.33 5.55 -37.89
C TYR A 18 35.48 6.45 -39.11
N GLU A 19 35.93 5.91 -40.24
CA GLU A 19 36.12 6.65 -41.48
C GLU A 19 34.77 7.11 -42.07
N HIS A 20 33.73 6.28 -41.96
CA HIS A 20 32.39 6.55 -42.49
C HIS A 20 31.43 7.07 -41.42
N ARG A 21 31.94 7.52 -40.27
CA ARG A 21 31.13 8.04 -39.15
C ARG A 21 30.22 9.20 -39.54
N ASN A 22 30.63 10.00 -40.52
CA ASN A 22 29.89 11.17 -40.99
C ASN A 22 29.25 10.93 -42.37
N ASP A 23 29.15 9.67 -42.82
CA ASP A 23 28.47 9.33 -44.05
C ASP A 23 26.95 9.47 -43.83
N PRO A 24 26.28 10.45 -44.47
CA PRO A 24 24.86 10.67 -44.29
C PRO A 24 23.99 9.51 -44.80
N ASP A 25 24.55 8.62 -45.63
CA ASP A 25 23.83 7.43 -46.12
C ASP A 25 23.84 6.28 -45.07
N LEU A 26 24.59 6.41 -43.97
CA LEU A 26 24.65 5.46 -42.84
C LEU A 26 23.82 5.88 -41.61
N GLU A 27 23.11 7.02 -41.67
CA GLU A 27 22.09 7.40 -40.66
C GLU A 27 20.93 6.40 -40.71
N GLY A 28 21.06 5.28 -39.99
CA GLY A 28 19.94 4.44 -39.63
C GLY A 28 18.91 5.25 -38.84
N GLU A 29 17.63 4.94 -39.01
CA GLU A 29 16.52 5.62 -38.34
C GLU A 29 16.82 5.79 -36.83
N GLU A 30 17.07 7.02 -36.39
CA GLU A 30 17.27 7.32 -34.97
C GLU A 30 15.95 7.10 -34.23
N GLU A 31 15.80 5.94 -33.60
CA GLU A 31 14.66 5.65 -32.72
C GLU A 31 14.90 6.34 -31.37
N GLU A 32 14.25 7.50 -31.16
CA GLU A 32 14.36 8.28 -29.93
C GLU A 32 13.63 7.56 -28.76
N VAL A 33 14.33 6.65 -28.08
CA VAL A 33 13.76 5.94 -26.92
C VAL A 33 13.78 6.84 -25.69
N THR A 34 12.67 7.56 -25.47
CA THR A 34 12.47 8.34 -24.23
C THR A 34 12.17 7.42 -23.04
N VAL A 35 13.20 6.98 -22.32
CA VAL A 35 13.00 6.29 -21.03
C VAL A 35 12.82 7.33 -19.91
N ALA A 36 11.60 7.82 -19.73
CA ALA A 36 11.27 8.58 -18.53
C ALA A 36 11.23 7.63 -17.32
N LYS A 37 12.38 7.41 -16.64
CA LYS A 37 12.38 6.79 -15.31
C LYS A 37 11.66 7.75 -14.36
N PRO A 38 10.54 7.36 -13.73
CA PRO A 38 10.00 8.17 -12.64
C PRO A 38 11.07 8.26 -11.55
N LEU A 39 11.41 9.49 -11.15
CA LEU A 39 12.30 9.76 -10.03
C LEU A 39 11.72 9.06 -8.80
N ALA A 40 12.34 7.96 -8.38
CA ALA A 40 11.94 7.26 -7.18
C ALA A 40 12.14 8.20 -5.98
N VAL A 41 11.03 8.55 -5.31
CA VAL A 41 11.09 9.32 -4.07
C VAL A 41 11.53 8.37 -2.95
N THR A 42 12.76 8.56 -2.47
CA THR A 42 13.29 7.80 -1.33
C THR A 42 12.87 8.47 -0.03
N THR A 43 12.14 7.75 0.83
CA THR A 43 11.79 8.21 2.18
C THR A 43 12.52 7.34 3.20
N SER A 44 13.24 7.98 4.12
CA SER A 44 13.95 7.29 5.20
C SER A 44 13.12 7.34 6.47
N LEU A 45 12.88 6.18 7.09
CA LEU A 45 12.21 6.06 8.37
C LEU A 45 13.16 5.49 9.42
N ARG A 46 13.08 6.00 10.65
CA ARG A 46 13.75 5.41 11.80
C ARG A 46 12.75 4.52 12.53
N MET A 47 13.18 3.32 12.86
CA MET A 47 12.39 2.31 13.58
C MET A 47 13.28 1.62 14.61
N THR A 48 12.67 0.96 15.59
CA THR A 48 13.42 0.16 16.56
C THR A 48 13.99 -1.10 15.91
N LYS A 49 14.88 -1.79 16.63
CA LYS A 49 15.46 -3.05 16.13
C LYS A 49 14.40 -4.14 16.01
N GLU A 50 13.46 -4.16 16.95
CA GLU A 50 12.34 -5.10 17.00
C GLU A 50 11.41 -4.90 15.80
N GLU A 51 11.08 -3.65 15.49
CA GLU A 51 10.24 -3.29 14.32
C GLU A 51 10.92 -3.68 13.00
N SER A 52 12.22 -3.38 12.86
CA SER A 52 12.99 -3.75 11.67
C SER A 52 13.04 -5.27 11.48
N ALA A 53 13.25 -6.03 12.57
CA ALA A 53 13.30 -7.49 12.52
C ALA A 53 11.95 -8.09 12.11
N ALA A 54 10.85 -7.56 12.65
CA ALA A 54 9.50 -7.99 12.28
C ALA A 54 9.21 -7.77 10.79
N ILE A 55 9.58 -6.60 10.24
CA ILE A 55 9.42 -6.31 8.81
C ILE A 55 10.27 -7.25 7.96
N GLN A 56 11.51 -7.50 8.36
CA GLN A 56 12.40 -8.42 7.64
C GLN A 56 11.83 -9.85 7.61
N GLN A 57 11.32 -10.34 8.75
CA GLN A 57 10.68 -11.65 8.83
C GLN A 57 9.42 -11.71 7.95
N ALA A 58 8.58 -10.67 7.98
CA ALA A 58 7.36 -10.61 7.18
C ALA A 58 7.65 -10.55 5.66
N ALA A 59 8.70 -9.84 5.25
CA ALA A 59 9.15 -9.81 3.87
C ALA A 59 9.68 -11.18 3.40
N GLN A 60 10.46 -11.86 4.25
CA GLN A 60 10.94 -13.22 3.99
C GLN A 60 9.79 -14.23 3.85
N GLN A 61 8.82 -14.19 4.76
CA GLN A 61 7.63 -15.06 4.69
C GLN A 61 6.81 -14.83 3.42
N ALA A 62 6.80 -13.60 2.90
CA ALA A 62 6.13 -13.24 1.67
C ALA A 62 6.94 -13.52 0.39
N ASN A 63 8.18 -14.01 0.51
CA ASN A 63 9.14 -14.13 -0.61
C ASN A 63 9.32 -12.81 -1.38
N MET A 64 9.37 -11.70 -0.66
CA MET A 64 9.53 -10.35 -1.23
C MET A 64 10.76 -9.67 -0.67
N SER A 65 11.30 -8.70 -1.40
CA SER A 65 12.28 -7.79 -0.78
C SER A 65 11.60 -6.92 0.29
N GLN A 66 12.39 -6.47 1.27
CA GLN A 66 11.89 -5.60 2.34
C GLN A 66 11.22 -4.34 1.79
N SER A 67 11.80 -3.74 0.75
CA SER A 67 11.26 -2.52 0.12
C SER A 67 9.94 -2.77 -0.61
N GLU A 68 9.80 -3.91 -1.30
CA GLU A 68 8.55 -4.28 -1.96
C GLU A 68 7.44 -4.57 -0.95
N TRP A 69 7.78 -5.26 0.13
CA TRP A 69 6.83 -5.55 1.21
C TRP A 69 6.31 -4.25 1.83
N ILE A 70 7.20 -3.30 2.16
CA ILE A 70 6.81 -1.98 2.70
C ILE A 70 5.89 -1.24 1.72
N ARG A 71 6.27 -1.17 0.43
CA ARG A 71 5.42 -0.51 -0.59
C ARG A 71 4.04 -1.13 -0.67
N LYS A 72 3.96 -2.46 -0.70
CA LYS A 72 2.68 -3.19 -0.78
C LYS A 72 1.80 -2.91 0.43
N VAL A 73 2.37 -2.89 1.63
CA VAL A 73 1.64 -2.54 2.86
C VAL A 73 1.15 -1.09 2.80
N CYS A 74 2.00 -0.14 2.40
CA CYS A 74 1.60 1.26 2.27
C CYS A 74 0.45 1.47 1.27
N MET A 75 0.51 0.81 0.10
CA MET A 75 -0.58 0.84 -0.88
C MET A 75 -1.86 0.24 -0.31
N THR A 76 -1.76 -0.91 0.36
CA THR A 76 -2.92 -1.58 0.96
C THR A 76 -3.56 -0.71 2.04
N MET A 77 -2.77 0.02 2.84
CA MET A 77 -3.28 0.95 3.85
C MET A 77 -3.90 2.21 3.22
N ALA A 78 -3.35 2.69 2.10
CA ALA A 78 -3.90 3.85 1.38
C ALA A 78 -5.24 3.55 0.68
N GLU A 79 -5.44 2.30 0.26
CA GLU A 79 -6.68 1.83 -0.37
C GLU A 79 -7.80 1.53 0.64
N ARG A 80 -7.47 1.41 1.93
CA ARG A 80 -8.50 1.23 2.97
C ARG A 80 -9.33 2.52 3.06
N PRO A 81 -10.68 2.43 3.02
CA PRO A 81 -11.50 3.58 3.35
C PRO A 81 -11.08 4.08 4.73
N SER A 82 -10.87 5.40 4.85
CA SER A 82 -10.36 5.96 6.09
C SER A 82 -11.25 5.52 7.25
N VAL A 83 -10.64 5.08 8.36
CA VAL A 83 -11.36 4.69 9.58
C VAL A 83 -12.31 5.81 10.03
N ALA A 84 -11.96 7.07 9.74
CA ALA A 84 -12.82 8.23 9.97
C ALA A 84 -14.17 8.15 9.23
N ARG A 85 -14.20 7.61 8.00
CA ARG A 85 -15.44 7.44 7.22
C ARG A 85 -16.32 6.33 7.78
N GLU A 86 -15.75 5.23 8.24
CA GLU A 86 -16.51 4.14 8.87
C GLU A 86 -17.10 4.57 10.22
N VAL A 87 -16.32 5.28 11.04
CA VAL A 87 -16.80 5.85 12.32
C VAL A 87 -17.90 6.89 12.09
N ALA A 88 -17.82 7.69 11.02
CA ALA A 88 -18.86 8.67 10.68
C ALA A 88 -20.20 8.00 10.31
N VAL A 89 -20.18 6.82 9.70
CA VAL A 89 -21.39 6.08 9.31
C VAL A 89 -21.99 5.30 10.47
N VAL A 90 -21.14 4.62 11.25
CA VAL A 90 -21.60 3.71 12.32
C VAL A 90 -21.83 4.46 13.64
N GLY A 91 -21.13 5.56 13.91
CA GLY A 91 -21.22 6.32 15.14
C GLY A 91 -22.62 6.87 15.49
N PRO A 92 -23.39 7.42 14.53
CA PRO A 92 -24.78 7.82 14.78
C PRO A 92 -25.71 6.64 15.10
N GLN A 93 -25.50 5.49 14.46
CA GLN A 93 -26.31 4.28 14.66
C GLN A 93 -26.04 3.68 16.05
N LEU A 94 -24.78 3.60 16.48
CA LEU A 94 -24.41 3.15 17.82
C LEU A 94 -24.92 4.07 18.92
N ARG A 95 -24.89 5.39 18.71
CA ARG A 95 -25.48 6.36 19.65
C ARG A 95 -26.99 6.12 19.82
N ARG A 96 -27.70 6.01 18.69
CA ARG A 96 -29.14 5.71 18.70
C ARG A 96 -29.46 4.38 19.39
N LEU A 97 -28.64 3.36 19.20
CA LEU A 97 -28.82 2.06 19.85
C LEU A 97 -28.65 2.16 21.38
N ASN A 98 -27.64 2.91 21.84
CA ASN A 98 -27.43 3.14 23.28
C ASN A 98 -28.56 3.96 23.91
N ASP A 99 -29.09 4.95 23.21
CA ASP A 99 -30.23 5.73 23.69
C ASP A 99 -31.48 4.84 23.86
N LEU A 100 -31.78 4.00 22.88
CA LEU A 100 -32.88 3.04 22.96
C LEU A 100 -32.72 2.02 24.09
N LEU A 101 -31.50 1.53 24.32
CA LEU A 101 -31.22 0.60 25.42
C LEU A 101 -31.39 1.27 26.79
N ARG A 102 -31.06 2.56 26.91
CA ARG A 102 -31.29 3.32 28.14
C ARG A 102 -32.79 3.52 28.38
N GLU A 103 -33.52 3.95 27.36
CA GLU A 103 -34.98 4.13 27.44
C GLU A 103 -35.69 2.82 27.83
N ALA A 104 -35.27 1.68 27.26
CA ALA A 104 -35.82 0.38 27.63
C ALA A 104 -35.61 0.04 29.11
N ARG A 105 -34.42 0.34 29.67
CA ARG A 105 -34.13 0.11 31.10
C ARG A 105 -34.93 1.02 32.02
N GLU A 106 -35.17 2.27 31.62
CA GLU A 106 -36.00 3.20 32.38
C GLU A 106 -37.46 2.73 32.42
N VAL A 107 -37.99 2.24 31.30
CA VAL A 107 -39.33 1.66 31.21
C VAL A 107 -39.45 0.40 32.09
N GLU A 108 -38.45 -0.48 32.04
CA GLU A 108 -38.40 -1.68 32.88
C GLU A 108 -38.43 -1.33 34.38
N GLY A 109 -37.60 -0.39 34.82
CA GLY A 109 -37.58 0.06 36.21
C GLY A 109 -38.89 0.71 36.67
N ASN A 110 -39.54 1.50 35.80
CA ASN A 110 -40.83 2.11 36.10
C ASN A 110 -41.94 1.04 36.25
N LEU A 111 -41.96 0.04 35.37
CA LEU A 111 -42.89 -1.09 35.44
C LEU A 111 -42.71 -1.89 36.74
N GLU A 112 -41.46 -2.17 37.14
CA GLU A 112 -41.17 -2.87 38.40
C GLU A 112 -41.70 -2.11 39.63
N GLN A 113 -41.52 -0.78 39.65
CA GLN A 113 -42.04 0.07 40.73
C GLN A 113 -43.57 0.10 40.76
N GLU A 114 -44.22 0.15 39.60
CA GLU A 114 -45.67 0.16 39.50
C GLU A 114 -46.27 -1.17 39.99
N VAL A 115 -45.67 -2.30 39.60
CA VAL A 115 -46.06 -3.63 40.08
C VAL A 115 -45.88 -3.75 41.59
N GLN A 116 -44.75 -3.29 42.14
CA GLN A 116 -44.51 -3.27 43.59
C GLN A 116 -45.56 -2.44 44.34
N THR A 117 -45.95 -1.30 43.78
CA THR A 117 -46.96 -0.40 44.37
C THR A 117 -48.34 -1.06 44.38
N LEU A 118 -48.73 -1.69 43.27
CA LEU A 118 -50.00 -2.42 43.16
C LEU A 118 -50.04 -3.64 44.09
N LEU A 119 -48.94 -4.38 44.22
CA LEU A 119 -48.84 -5.52 45.14
C LEU A 119 -48.99 -5.07 46.59
N LYS A 120 -48.35 -3.95 46.98
CA LYS A 120 -48.47 -3.40 48.32
C LYS A 120 -49.91 -2.93 48.62
N ALA A 121 -50.54 -2.24 47.67
CA ALA A 121 -51.93 -1.79 47.79
C ALA A 121 -52.96 -2.93 47.87
N ALA A 122 -52.61 -4.13 47.38
CA ALA A 122 -53.46 -5.32 47.48
C ALA A 122 -53.25 -6.12 48.79
N GLN A 123 -52.22 -5.79 49.57
CA GLN A 123 -51.91 -6.42 50.87
C GLN A 123 -52.43 -5.61 52.08
N ASP A 124 -52.75 -4.33 51.88
CA ASP A 124 -53.42 -3.44 52.82
C ASP A 124 -54.96 -3.57 52.72
#